data_AF-A0A202B8N8-F1
#
_entry.id   AF-A0A202B8N8-F1
#
_cell.length_a   1.000
_cell.length_b   1.000
_cell.length_c   1.000
_cell.angle_alpha   90.00
_cell.angle_beta   90.00
_cell.angle_gamma   90.00
#
_symmetry.space_group_name_H-M   'P 1'
#
loop_
_entity.id
_entity.type
_entity.pdbx_description
1 polymer ?
#
loop_
_entity_poly.entity_id
_entity_poly.type
_entity_poly.pdbx_seq_one_letter_code
_entity_poly.pdbx_strand_id
1 'polypeptide(L)'
;MIWMVGRLHAPWGTLPPSLDARINVEKVERLPDGRFRFAASADSCWFPLFDARPLLRILQTQNAKGQVMPLWRRPTAPIGQYLQSPRMLVSGEEIQAYAKRMLDLPLQFISYRIADGTQPAFELARALLDAGHAVFWDRWSLPRRLAERREVVSDTALDEHLLSCLRSAQTVWGVESPLYAAPGSYSVKEQSEAMNLGIWRTASALPRA
;
A
#
# COMPACT_ATOMS: atom_id res chain seq x y z
N MET A 1 18.79 -2.96 3.18
CA MET A 1 17.35 -2.63 3.27
C MET A 1 17.00 -1.68 2.15
N ILE A 2 15.91 -1.92 1.45
CA ILE A 2 15.39 -1.09 0.35
C ILE A 2 13.98 -0.66 0.74
N TRP A 3 13.71 0.64 0.65
CA TRP A 3 12.38 1.20 0.88
C TRP A 3 11.74 1.55 -0.45
N MET A 4 10.48 1.15 -0.62
CA MET A 4 9.70 1.42 -1.82
C MET A 4 8.66 2.48 -1.52
N VAL A 5 8.55 3.45 -2.41
CA VAL A 5 7.58 4.54 -2.32
C VAL A 5 6.82 4.60 -3.63
N GLY A 6 5.50 4.51 -3.54
CA GLY A 6 4.59 4.56 -4.68
C GLY A 6 3.77 5.82 -4.68
N ARG A 7 3.19 6.13 -5.84
CA ARG A 7 2.08 7.06 -5.95
C ARG A 7 1.11 6.52 -6.98
N LEU A 8 -0.15 6.34 -6.58
CA LEU A 8 -1.17 5.84 -7.47
C LEU A 8 -1.75 6.95 -8.34
N HIS A 9 -1.64 6.77 -9.66
CA HIS A 9 -2.33 7.53 -10.69
C HIS A 9 -3.42 6.68 -11.33
N ALA A 10 -4.63 7.22 -11.42
CA ALA A 10 -5.78 6.59 -12.06
C ALA A 10 -6.55 7.63 -12.91
N PRO A 11 -7.42 7.23 -13.85
CA PRO A 11 -8.21 8.18 -14.65
C PRO A 11 -9.03 9.18 -13.83
N TRP A 12 -9.42 8.79 -12.61
CA TRP A 12 -10.26 9.57 -11.68
C TRP A 12 -9.46 10.48 -10.73
N GLY A 13 -8.12 10.45 -10.78
CA GLY A 13 -7.29 11.30 -9.95
C GLY A 13 -5.99 10.65 -9.51
N THR A 14 -5.40 11.19 -8.44
CA THR A 14 -4.11 10.73 -7.93
C THR A 14 -4.14 10.73 -6.41
N LEU A 15 -3.73 9.61 -5.80
CA LEU A 15 -3.59 9.50 -4.36
C LEU A 15 -2.30 10.20 -3.88
N PRO A 16 -2.20 10.56 -2.58
CA PRO A 16 -0.92 10.93 -2.01
C PRO A 16 0.11 9.80 -2.20
N PRO A 17 1.41 10.13 -2.27
CA PRO A 17 2.44 9.12 -2.22
C PRO A 17 2.39 8.34 -0.89
N SER A 18 2.72 7.05 -0.95
CA SER A 18 2.75 6.15 0.20
C SER A 18 4.09 5.41 0.27
N LEU A 19 4.45 4.93 1.46
CA LEU A 19 5.41 3.83 1.56
C LEU A 19 4.69 2.56 1.14
N ASP A 20 5.25 1.84 0.17
CA ASP A 20 4.62 0.62 -0.36
C ASP A 20 5.19 -0.62 0.35
N ALA A 21 6.52 -0.66 0.51
CA ALA A 21 7.20 -1.82 1.07
C ALA A 21 8.55 -1.48 1.70
N ARG A 22 8.96 -2.37 2.61
CA ARG A 22 10.34 -2.50 3.10
C ARG A 22 10.86 -3.85 2.70
N ILE A 23 11.90 -3.86 1.87
CA ILE A 23 12.60 -5.08 1.46
C ILE A 23 13.91 -5.18 2.22
N ASN A 24 13.99 -6.17 3.10
CA ASN A 24 15.23 -6.55 3.73
C ASN A 24 15.92 -7.54 2.78
N VAL A 25 17.15 -7.22 2.38
CA VAL A 25 17.88 -8.00 1.39
C VAL A 25 18.68 -9.04 2.16
N GLU A 26 18.32 -10.31 1.98
CA GLU A 26 19.01 -11.44 2.60
C GLU A 26 20.26 -11.82 1.82
N LYS A 27 20.12 -11.91 0.49
CA LYS A 27 21.16 -12.40 -0.40
C LYS A 27 21.22 -11.55 -1.66
N VAL A 28 22.44 -11.30 -2.13
CA VAL A 28 22.70 -10.68 -3.42
C VAL A 28 23.44 -11.69 -4.28
N GLU A 29 22.88 -12.01 -5.44
CA GLU A 29 23.47 -12.93 -6.42
C GLU A 29 23.82 -12.16 -7.68
N ARG A 30 25.03 -12.35 -8.20
CA ARG A 30 25.40 -11.87 -9.53
C ARG A 30 25.04 -12.93 -10.56
N LEU A 31 24.21 -12.57 -11.52
CA LEU A 31 23.78 -13.43 -12.61
C LEU A 31 24.88 -13.49 -13.70
N PRO A 32 24.89 -14.55 -14.54
CA PRO A 32 25.88 -14.71 -15.61
C PRO A 32 25.92 -13.54 -16.61
N ASP A 33 24.79 -12.84 -16.79
CA ASP A 33 24.67 -11.67 -17.65
C ASP A 33 25.11 -10.35 -16.97
N GLY A 34 25.69 -10.44 -15.77
CA GLY A 34 26.17 -9.30 -15.01
C GLY A 34 25.10 -8.55 -14.20
N ARG A 35 23.82 -8.91 -14.32
CA ARG A 35 22.75 -8.33 -13.48
C ARG A 35 22.85 -8.85 -12.04
N PHE A 36 22.27 -8.10 -11.11
CA PHE A 36 22.14 -8.51 -9.72
C PHE A 36 20.71 -8.97 -9.44
N ARG A 37 20.57 -10.11 -8.75
CA ARG A 37 19.33 -10.56 -8.12
C ARG A 37 19.43 -10.31 -6.63
N PHE A 38 18.41 -9.68 -6.07
CA PHE A 38 18.28 -9.45 -4.64
C PHE A 38 17.18 -10.38 -4.11
N ALA A 39 17.53 -11.28 -3.20
CA ALA A 39 16.57 -12.11 -2.49
C ALA A 39 16.10 -11.36 -1.24
N ALA A 40 14.78 -11.25 -1.07
CA ALA A 40 14.18 -10.64 0.09
C ALA A 40 14.15 -11.65 1.27
N SER A 41 14.51 -11.20 2.47
CA SER A 41 14.33 -11.98 3.70
C SER A 41 12.86 -11.98 4.13
N ALA A 42 12.51 -12.95 4.98
CA ALA A 42 11.16 -13.16 5.51
C ALA A 42 10.61 -11.99 6.36
N ASP A 43 11.48 -11.11 6.86
CA ASP A 43 11.10 -9.91 7.61
C ASP A 43 10.82 -8.68 6.71
N SER A 44 10.82 -8.86 5.39
CA SER A 44 10.31 -7.88 4.44
C SER A 44 8.79 -7.73 4.59
N CYS A 45 8.26 -6.54 4.34
CA CYS A 45 6.82 -6.30 4.48
C CYS A 45 6.27 -5.32 3.44
N TRP A 46 4.97 -5.44 3.20
CA TRP A 46 4.15 -4.48 2.49
C TRP A 46 3.37 -3.65 3.49
N PHE A 47 3.13 -2.40 3.14
CA PHE A 47 2.45 -1.44 4.00
C PHE A 47 1.07 -1.10 3.46
N PRO A 48 0.12 -0.71 4.35
CA PRO A 48 -1.11 -0.08 3.90
C PRO A 48 -0.81 1.27 3.25
N LEU A 49 -1.77 1.78 2.48
CA LEU A 49 -1.71 3.13 1.94
C LEU A 49 -1.81 4.14 3.09
N PHE A 50 -0.86 5.07 3.15
CA PHE A 50 -0.88 6.17 4.10
C PHE A 50 -0.10 7.37 3.58
N ASP A 51 -0.55 8.59 3.86
CA ASP A 51 0.03 9.80 3.27
C ASP A 51 1.48 10.06 3.73
N ALA A 52 2.45 9.66 2.90
CA ALA A 52 3.87 9.80 3.17
C ALA A 52 4.42 11.20 2.84
N ARG A 53 3.61 12.17 2.36
CA ARG A 53 4.09 13.52 2.04
C ARG A 53 4.86 14.17 3.20
N PRO A 54 4.43 14.10 4.47
CA PRO A 54 5.17 14.68 5.59
C PRO A 54 6.57 14.05 5.76
N LEU A 55 6.67 12.72 5.65
CA LEU A 55 7.93 11.99 5.72
C LEU A 55 8.86 12.36 4.56
N LEU A 56 8.36 12.27 3.33
CA LEU A 56 9.18 12.46 2.13
C LEU A 56 9.78 13.86 2.03
N ARG A 57 9.15 14.86 2.66
CA ARG A 57 9.64 16.24 2.73
C ARG A 57 10.83 16.42 3.69
N ILE A 58 10.95 15.59 4.71
CA ILE A 58 12.02 15.69 5.71
C ILE A 58 13.20 14.77 5.42
N LEU A 59 13.00 13.72 4.62
CA LEU A 59 14.06 12.78 4.29
C LEU A 59 15.19 13.44 3.50
N GLN A 60 16.42 13.10 3.89
CA GLN A 60 17.64 13.53 3.23
C GLN A 60 18.34 12.35 2.58
N THR A 61 18.98 12.63 1.46
CA THR A 61 19.73 11.65 0.68
C THR A 61 21.18 12.08 0.52
N GLN A 62 22.04 11.09 0.34
CA GLN A 62 23.46 11.31 0.08
C GLN A 62 23.84 10.68 -1.27
N ASN A 63 24.63 11.41 -2.07
CA ASN A 63 25.22 10.84 -3.28
C ASN A 63 26.60 10.20 -3.01
N ALA A 64 27.18 9.57 -4.03
CA ALA A 64 28.50 8.91 -3.92
C ALA A 64 29.66 9.87 -3.56
N LYS A 65 29.47 11.18 -3.70
CA LYS A 65 30.46 12.21 -3.30
C LYS A 65 30.24 12.72 -1.88
N GLY A 66 29.30 12.12 -1.15
CA GLY A 66 28.95 12.54 0.22
C GLY A 66 28.03 13.76 0.30
N GLN A 67 27.61 14.33 -0.82
CA GLN A 67 26.76 15.52 -0.84
C GLN A 67 25.34 15.18 -0.39
N VAL A 68 24.86 15.90 0.62
CA VAL A 68 23.52 15.76 1.17
C VAL A 68 22.53 16.64 0.41
N MET A 69 21.36 16.10 0.07
CA MET A 69 20.27 16.81 -0.56
C MET A 69 18.90 16.29 -0.10
N PRO A 70 17.86 17.16 -0.04
CA PRO A 70 16.51 16.70 0.25
C PRO A 70 16.06 15.65 -0.77
N LEU A 71 15.40 14.59 -0.29
CA LEU A 71 14.83 13.55 -1.16
C LEU A 71 13.84 14.18 -2.17
N TRP A 72 12.94 15.03 -1.67
CA TRP A 72 11.89 15.64 -2.47
C TRP A 72 11.98 17.17 -2.45
N ARG A 73 12.96 17.69 -3.19
CA ARG A 73 13.30 19.14 -3.23
C ARG A 73 12.16 20.04 -3.73
N ARG A 74 11.26 19.54 -4.59
CA ARG A 74 10.12 20.30 -5.12
C ARG A 74 8.82 19.53 -4.89
N PRO A 75 8.08 19.83 -3.80
CA PRO A 75 6.82 19.15 -3.50
C PRO A 75 5.71 19.29 -4.56
N THR A 76 5.86 20.23 -5.49
CA THR A 76 4.96 20.42 -6.64
C THR A 76 5.25 19.46 -7.80
N ALA A 77 6.45 18.89 -7.86
CA ALA A 77 6.83 17.92 -8.89
C ALA A 77 6.49 16.49 -8.45
N PRO A 78 6.08 15.60 -9.38
CA PRO A 78 5.75 14.21 -9.05
C PRO A 78 6.93 13.48 -8.39
N ILE A 79 6.71 12.87 -7.22
CA ILE A 79 7.76 12.12 -6.49
C ILE A 79 8.39 11.01 -7.35
N GLY A 80 7.62 10.41 -8.25
CA GLY A 80 8.11 9.35 -9.15
C GLY A 80 9.29 9.79 -10.00
N GLN A 81 9.41 11.09 -10.34
CA GLN A 81 10.58 11.63 -11.06
C GLN A 81 11.84 11.63 -10.19
N TYR A 82 11.71 11.85 -8.88
CA TYR A 82 12.83 11.86 -7.94
C TYR A 82 13.33 10.46 -7.60
N LEU A 83 12.43 9.47 -7.66
CA LEU A 83 12.65 8.08 -7.27
C LEU A 83 12.81 7.11 -8.46
N GLN A 84 13.08 7.61 -9.67
CA GLN A 84 13.34 6.76 -10.84
C GLN A 84 14.60 5.89 -10.68
N SER A 85 15.50 6.28 -9.79
CA SER A 85 16.70 5.51 -9.43
C SER A 85 16.83 5.43 -7.91
N PRO A 86 17.47 4.36 -7.38
CA PRO A 86 17.72 4.24 -5.96
C PRO A 86 18.42 5.49 -5.39
N ARG A 87 18.02 5.86 -4.18
CA ARG A 87 18.61 6.95 -3.40
C ARG A 87 19.10 6.39 -2.07
N MET A 88 20.31 6.75 -1.68
CA MET A 88 20.81 6.43 -0.35
C MET A 88 20.28 7.48 0.62
N LEU A 89 19.57 7.05 1.66
CA LEU A 89 19.17 7.94 2.73
C LEU A 89 20.37 8.24 3.64
N VAL A 90 20.43 9.46 4.17
CA VAL A 90 21.44 9.83 5.19
C VAL A 90 21.20 9.07 6.49
N SER A 91 19.93 8.96 6.89
CA SER A 91 19.47 8.22 8.06
C SER A 91 18.25 7.37 7.71
N GLY A 92 18.13 6.21 8.37
CA GLY A 92 16.96 5.34 8.27
C GLY A 92 15.95 5.55 9.41
N GLU A 93 16.27 6.36 10.41
CA GLU A 93 15.48 6.47 11.65
C GLU A 93 14.08 7.01 11.39
N GLU A 94 13.96 8.08 10.61
CA GLU A 94 12.69 8.76 10.36
C GLU A 94 11.72 7.88 9.57
N ILE A 95 12.23 7.16 8.57
CA ILE A 95 11.41 6.24 7.77
C ILE A 95 10.99 5.00 8.56
N GLN A 96 11.86 4.50 9.44
CA GLN A 96 11.53 3.38 10.34
C GLN A 96 10.48 3.80 11.38
N ALA A 97 10.64 4.96 12.00
CA ALA A 97 9.68 5.50 12.96
C ALA A 97 8.32 5.75 12.31
N TYR A 98 8.32 6.31 11.09
CA TYR A 98 7.09 6.50 10.32
C TYR A 98 6.43 5.17 9.97
N ALA A 99 7.20 4.18 9.51
CA ALA A 99 6.68 2.85 9.17
C ALA A 99 6.05 2.15 10.38
N LYS A 100 6.70 2.21 11.55
CA LYS A 100 6.13 1.69 12.80
C LYS A 100 4.81 2.38 13.13
N ARG A 101 4.80 3.71 13.14
CA ARG A 101 3.61 4.49 13.49
C ARG A 101 2.44 4.23 12.53
N MET A 102 2.72 4.03 11.24
CA MET A 102 1.71 3.65 10.25
C MET A 102 1.12 2.25 10.50
N LEU A 103 1.94 1.29 10.93
CA LEU A 103 1.47 -0.05 11.30
C LEU A 103 0.68 -0.06 12.62
N ASP A 104 0.91 0.92 13.50
CA ASP A 104 0.17 1.08 14.76
C ASP A 104 -1.19 1.77 14.56
N LEU A 105 -1.48 2.32 13.36
CA LEU A 105 -2.77 2.98 13.09
C LEU A 105 -3.90 1.96 12.89
N PRO A 106 -5.13 2.28 13.34
CA PRO A 106 -6.30 1.48 13.03
C PRO A 106 -6.53 1.41 11.51
N LEU A 107 -6.53 0.20 10.98
CA LEU A 107 -6.59 -0.04 9.54
C LEU A 107 -8.02 0.09 9.00
N GLN A 108 -8.19 0.77 7.87
CA GLN A 108 -9.44 0.87 7.12
C GLN A 108 -9.36 -0.07 5.91
N PHE A 109 -10.12 -1.14 5.92
CA PHE A 109 -10.12 -2.12 4.82
C PHE A 109 -11.18 -1.77 3.79
N ILE A 110 -10.83 -1.74 2.51
CA ILE A 110 -11.78 -1.51 1.42
C ILE A 110 -12.11 -2.84 0.75
N SER A 111 -13.36 -3.28 0.91
CA SER A 111 -13.90 -4.43 0.19
C SER A 111 -14.70 -3.92 -1.01
N TYR A 112 -14.34 -4.38 -2.20
CA TYR A 112 -14.94 -3.94 -3.46
C TYR A 112 -14.88 -5.07 -4.49
N ARG A 113 -15.57 -4.87 -5.61
CA ARG A 113 -15.46 -5.74 -6.77
C ARG A 113 -14.62 -5.08 -7.85
N ILE A 114 -13.57 -5.74 -8.34
CA ILE A 114 -12.67 -5.18 -9.37
C ILE A 114 -13.44 -4.82 -10.65
N ALA A 115 -14.39 -5.67 -11.06
CA ALA A 115 -15.11 -5.54 -12.33
C ALA A 115 -15.86 -4.21 -12.48
N ASP A 116 -16.39 -3.65 -11.39
CA ASP A 116 -17.31 -2.50 -11.42
C ASP A 116 -17.22 -1.56 -10.20
N GLY A 117 -16.45 -1.90 -9.16
CA GLY A 117 -16.29 -1.11 -7.93
C GLY A 117 -14.95 -0.37 -7.82
N THR A 118 -14.07 -0.46 -8.82
CA THR A 118 -12.70 0.11 -8.74
C THR A 118 -12.69 1.64 -8.59
N GLN A 119 -13.56 2.36 -9.30
CA GLN A 119 -13.63 3.83 -9.17
C GLN A 119 -14.14 4.26 -7.78
N PRO A 120 -15.29 3.78 -7.30
CA PRO A 120 -15.75 4.16 -5.97
C PRO A 120 -14.78 3.73 -4.86
N ALA A 121 -14.09 2.60 -5.00
CA ALA A 121 -13.02 2.19 -4.08
C ALA A 121 -11.86 3.20 -4.06
N PHE A 122 -11.47 3.73 -5.22
CA PHE A 122 -10.45 4.77 -5.32
C PHE A 122 -10.89 6.06 -4.61
N GLU A 123 -12.12 6.50 -4.83
CA GLU A 123 -12.67 7.73 -4.24
C GLU A 123 -12.77 7.61 -2.72
N LEU A 124 -13.19 6.44 -2.22
CA LEU A 124 -13.21 6.10 -0.81
C LEU A 124 -11.80 6.09 -0.20
N ALA A 125 -10.83 5.43 -0.86
CA ALA A 125 -9.44 5.42 -0.41
C ALA A 125 -8.89 6.85 -0.29
N ARG A 126 -9.17 7.71 -1.27
CA ARG A 126 -8.78 9.12 -1.22
C ARG A 126 -9.37 9.83 -0.01
N ALA A 127 -10.68 9.70 0.22
CA ALA A 127 -11.36 10.35 1.35
C ALA A 127 -10.81 9.88 2.71
N LEU A 128 -10.56 8.57 2.86
CA LEU A 128 -9.97 8.01 4.09
C LEU A 128 -8.53 8.50 4.31
N LEU A 129 -7.72 8.58 3.26
CA LEU A 129 -6.36 9.11 3.32
C LEU A 129 -6.34 10.61 3.67
N ASP A 130 -7.25 11.39 3.09
CA ASP A 130 -7.38 12.83 3.39
C ASP A 130 -7.84 13.06 4.85
N ALA A 131 -8.62 12.13 5.41
CA ALA A 131 -8.97 12.09 6.83
C ALA A 131 -7.86 11.54 7.75
N GLY A 132 -6.71 11.13 7.20
CA GLY A 132 -5.55 10.68 7.98
C GLY A 132 -5.61 9.21 8.42
N HIS A 133 -6.37 8.36 7.73
CA HIS A 133 -6.42 6.93 8.00
C HIS A 133 -5.40 6.11 7.19
N ALA A 134 -4.94 5.00 7.76
CA ALA A 134 -4.23 3.96 7.03
C ALA A 134 -5.24 3.07 6.30
N VAL A 135 -5.06 2.84 5.01
CA VAL A 135 -6.03 2.16 4.15
C VAL A 135 -5.42 0.90 3.55
N PHE A 136 -6.10 -0.23 3.73
CA PHE A 136 -5.80 -1.46 3.01
C PHE A 136 -6.70 -1.57 1.78
N TRP A 137 -6.08 -1.59 0.60
CA TRP A 137 -6.75 -1.79 -0.67
C TRP A 137 -5.96 -2.82 -1.50
N ASP A 138 -6.48 -4.05 -1.56
CA ASP A 138 -5.80 -5.27 -2.03
C ASP A 138 -4.79 -5.09 -3.16
N ARG A 139 -5.18 -4.51 -4.29
CA ARG A 139 -4.38 -4.46 -5.52
C ARG A 139 -3.27 -3.40 -5.49
N TRP A 140 -3.26 -2.58 -4.44
CA TRP A 140 -2.28 -1.51 -4.23
C TRP A 140 -1.52 -1.63 -2.91
N SER A 141 -2.06 -2.36 -1.94
CA SER A 141 -1.37 -2.75 -0.70
C SER A 141 -0.63 -4.09 -0.85
N LEU A 142 -0.83 -4.82 -1.95
CA LEU A 142 -0.10 -6.05 -2.28
C LEU A 142 0.70 -5.89 -3.58
N PRO A 143 1.82 -6.64 -3.75
CA PRO A 143 2.55 -6.63 -5.01
C PRO A 143 1.64 -7.05 -6.17
N ARG A 144 1.74 -6.35 -7.30
CA ARG A 144 0.96 -6.65 -8.53
C ARG A 144 0.97 -8.12 -8.94
N ARG A 145 2.09 -8.83 -8.70
CA ARG A 145 2.16 -10.27 -9.00
C ARG A 145 1.17 -11.10 -8.16
N LEU A 146 0.95 -10.72 -6.90
CA LEU A 146 -0.07 -11.33 -6.04
C LEU A 146 -1.47 -10.86 -6.38
N ALA A 147 -1.64 -9.54 -6.55
CA ALA A 147 -2.96 -8.96 -6.78
C ALA A 147 -3.55 -9.24 -8.18
N GLU A 148 -2.72 -9.30 -9.22
CA GLU A 148 -3.19 -9.36 -10.62
C GLU A 148 -2.86 -10.69 -11.31
N ARG A 149 -1.77 -11.37 -10.94
CA ARG A 149 -1.26 -12.54 -11.70
C ARG A 149 -1.35 -13.87 -10.96
N ARG A 150 -1.49 -13.87 -9.63
CA ARG A 150 -1.48 -15.07 -8.75
C ARG A 150 -0.31 -16.03 -9.04
N GLU A 151 0.75 -15.53 -9.64
CA GLU A 151 1.91 -16.33 -10.03
C GLU A 151 2.73 -16.61 -8.76
N VAL A 152 2.98 -17.90 -8.47
CA VAL A 152 3.97 -18.39 -7.48
C VAL A 152 3.54 -18.29 -6.00
N VAL A 153 2.27 -18.03 -5.67
CA VAL A 153 1.78 -18.09 -4.28
C VAL A 153 0.52 -18.94 -4.17
N SER A 154 0.46 -19.76 -3.10
CA SER A 154 -0.72 -20.55 -2.76
C SER A 154 -1.93 -19.65 -2.56
N ASP A 155 -3.04 -19.92 -3.24
CA ASP A 155 -4.31 -19.19 -3.04
C ASP A 155 -4.70 -19.18 -1.55
N THR A 156 -4.43 -20.26 -0.81
CA THR A 156 -4.66 -20.33 0.64
C THR A 156 -3.87 -19.29 1.42
N ALA A 157 -2.58 -19.10 1.10
CA ALA A 157 -1.74 -18.16 1.82
C ALA A 157 -2.14 -16.70 1.56
N LEU A 158 -2.57 -16.40 0.32
CA LEU A 158 -3.13 -15.11 -0.01
C LEU A 158 -4.46 -14.89 0.72
N ASP A 159 -5.31 -15.91 0.78
CA ASP A 159 -6.60 -15.83 1.47
C ASP A 159 -6.47 -15.61 2.97
N GLU A 160 -5.57 -16.36 3.61
CA GLU A 160 -5.25 -16.20 5.03
C GLU A 160 -4.70 -14.79 5.32
N HIS A 161 -3.87 -14.26 4.44
CA HIS A 161 -3.34 -12.90 4.59
C HIS A 161 -4.43 -11.84 4.47
N LEU A 162 -5.30 -11.92 3.46
CA LEU A 162 -6.41 -10.98 3.28
C LEU A 162 -7.38 -11.03 4.47
N LEU A 163 -7.73 -12.22 4.96
CA LEU A 163 -8.55 -12.39 6.15
C LEU A 163 -7.87 -11.84 7.41
N SER A 164 -6.56 -12.00 7.56
CA SER A 164 -5.79 -11.42 8.66
C SER A 164 -5.81 -9.88 8.64
N CYS A 165 -5.65 -9.28 7.45
CA CYS A 165 -5.79 -7.84 7.27
C CYS A 165 -7.23 -7.36 7.55
N LEU A 166 -8.24 -8.11 7.12
CA LEU A 166 -9.64 -7.80 7.41
C LEU A 166 -9.92 -7.84 8.92
N ARG A 167 -9.47 -8.88 9.61
CA ARG A 167 -9.67 -9.06 11.06
C ARG A 167 -8.95 -8.03 11.92
N SER A 168 -7.82 -7.52 11.43
CA SER A 168 -7.08 -6.44 12.10
C SER A 168 -7.60 -5.04 11.75
N ALA A 169 -8.56 -4.93 10.81
CA ALA A 169 -9.17 -3.67 10.46
C ALA A 169 -10.10 -3.15 11.56
N GLN A 170 -10.06 -1.84 11.79
CA GLN A 170 -11.03 -1.15 12.63
C GLN A 170 -12.39 -1.07 11.92
N THR A 171 -12.37 -0.90 10.60
CA THR A 171 -13.58 -0.81 9.79
C THR A 171 -13.34 -1.42 8.44
N VAL A 172 -14.32 -2.19 7.97
CA VAL A 172 -14.37 -2.75 6.63
C VAL A 172 -15.44 -1.98 5.87
N TRP A 173 -15.01 -1.27 4.84
CA TRP A 173 -15.87 -0.48 3.99
C TRP A 173 -16.28 -1.27 2.75
N GLY A 174 -17.57 -1.57 2.65
CA GLY A 174 -18.19 -2.17 1.50
C GLY A 174 -18.48 -1.15 0.41
N VAL A 175 -17.84 -1.32 -0.74
CA VAL A 175 -18.12 -0.56 -1.95
C VAL A 175 -19.23 -1.26 -2.73
N GLU A 176 -20.45 -0.76 -2.57
CA GLU A 176 -21.63 -1.31 -3.23
C GLU A 176 -21.54 -1.13 -4.76
N SER A 177 -21.53 -2.24 -5.49
CA SER A 177 -21.56 -2.28 -6.96
C SER A 177 -22.49 -3.39 -7.45
N PRO A 178 -23.01 -3.33 -8.69
CA PRO A 178 -23.95 -4.33 -9.21
C PRO A 178 -23.47 -5.80 -9.09
N LEU A 179 -22.18 -6.05 -9.29
CA LEU A 179 -21.57 -7.37 -9.22
C LEU A 179 -20.95 -7.70 -7.85
N TYR A 180 -21.15 -6.84 -6.84
CA TYR A 180 -20.60 -7.03 -5.51
C TYR A 180 -21.10 -8.34 -4.87
N ALA A 181 -22.41 -8.59 -4.96
CA ALA A 181 -23.06 -9.77 -4.38
C ALA A 181 -23.03 -11.01 -5.29
N ALA A 182 -22.20 -11.02 -6.34
CA ALA A 182 -22.12 -12.16 -7.26
C ALA A 182 -21.74 -13.45 -6.50
N PRO A 183 -22.46 -14.57 -6.69
CA PRO A 183 -22.20 -15.82 -5.99
C PRO A 183 -20.75 -16.30 -6.18
N GLY A 184 -20.11 -16.72 -5.08
CA GLY A 184 -18.71 -17.18 -5.08
C GLY A 184 -17.66 -16.07 -5.17
N SER A 185 -18.08 -14.79 -5.18
CA SER A 185 -17.12 -13.68 -5.14
C SER A 185 -16.45 -13.54 -3.77
N TYR A 186 -15.22 -13.03 -3.80
CA TYR A 186 -14.44 -12.80 -2.59
C TYR A 186 -15.07 -11.74 -1.68
N SER A 187 -15.66 -10.70 -2.28
CA SER A 187 -16.31 -9.58 -1.61
C SER A 187 -17.48 -10.02 -0.71
N VAL A 188 -18.18 -11.12 -1.04
CA VAL A 188 -19.24 -11.70 -0.21
C VAL A 188 -18.67 -12.37 1.05
N LYS A 189 -17.53 -13.07 0.93
CA LYS A 189 -16.85 -13.68 2.08
C LYS A 189 -16.35 -12.61 3.06
N GLU A 190 -15.70 -11.58 2.53
CA GLU A 190 -15.23 -10.43 3.31
C GLU A 190 -16.38 -9.71 4.02
N GLN A 191 -17.48 -9.47 3.33
CA GLN A 191 -18.68 -8.85 3.91
C GLN A 191 -19.24 -9.69 5.07
N SER A 192 -19.36 -11.00 4.88
CA SER A 192 -19.92 -11.90 5.89
C SER A 192 -19.05 -11.92 7.15
N GLU A 193 -17.74 -12.03 7.00
CA GLU A 193 -16.78 -11.99 8.11
C GLU A 193 -16.83 -10.63 8.83
N ALA A 194 -16.82 -9.52 8.09
CA ALA A 194 -16.86 -8.18 8.65
C ALA A 194 -18.17 -7.87 9.39
N MET A 195 -19.30 -8.39 8.91
CA MET A 195 -20.58 -8.29 9.58
C MET A 195 -20.58 -9.08 10.89
N ASN A 196 -20.04 -10.30 10.89
CA ASN A 196 -19.89 -11.11 12.10
C ASN A 196 -19.03 -10.42 13.18
N LEU A 197 -18.02 -9.66 12.75
CA LEU A 197 -17.15 -8.87 13.63
C LEU A 197 -17.74 -7.50 14.03
N GLY A 198 -18.87 -7.07 13.45
CA GLY A 198 -19.50 -5.76 13.73
C GLY A 198 -18.76 -4.55 13.13
N ILE A 199 -17.75 -4.78 12.30
CA ILE A 199 -16.86 -3.74 11.72
C ILE A 199 -17.26 -3.33 10.30
N TRP A 200 -18.32 -3.92 9.74
CA TRP A 200 -18.83 -3.59 8.41
C TRP A 200 -19.50 -2.23 8.35
N ARG A 201 -19.16 -1.41 7.34
CA ARG A 201 -19.83 -0.15 6.99
C ARG A 201 -20.00 -0.05 5.48
N THR A 202 -21.08 0.58 5.02
CA THR A 202 -21.26 0.89 3.60
C THR A 202 -20.47 2.15 3.25
N ALA A 203 -19.84 2.19 2.06
CA ALA A 203 -19.09 3.35 1.61
C ALA A 203 -19.94 4.63 1.52
N SER A 204 -21.26 4.49 1.31
CA SER A 204 -22.24 5.58 1.35
C SER A 204 -22.38 6.26 2.71
N ALA A 205 -21.92 5.63 3.79
CA ALA A 205 -21.98 6.18 5.15
C ALA A 205 -20.80 7.13 5.48
N LEU A 206 -19.80 7.26 4.62
CA LEU A 206 -18.71 8.21 4.85
C LEU A 206 -19.26 9.64 4.71
N PRO A 207 -19.09 10.53 5.70
CA PRO A 207 -19.50 11.93 5.56
C PRO A 207 -18.80 12.53 4.34
N ARG A 208 -19.58 13.10 3.41
CA ARG A 208 -19.00 13.87 2.32
C ARG A 208 -18.40 15.15 2.93
N ALA A 209 -17.09 15.30 2.78
CA ALA A 209 -16.38 16.52 3.14
C ALA A 209 -16.81 17.70 2.26
#